data_AF-A0A852V3K0-F1
#
_entry.id   AF-A0A852V3K0-F1
#
_cell.length_a   1.000
_cell.length_b   1.000
_cell.length_c   1.000
_cell.angle_alpha   90.00
_cell.angle_beta   90.00
_cell.angle_gamma   90.00
#
_symmetry.space_group_name_H-M   'P 1'
#
loop_
_entity.id
_entity.type
_entity.pdbx_description
1 polymer ?
#
loop_
_entity_poly.entity_id
_entity_poly.type
_entity_poly.pdbx_seq_one_letter_code
_entity_poly.pdbx_strand_id
1 'polypeptide(L)'
;MDGHPHTDPSHPPGCLVISAAVNCGPGSADVQESLRRLREAGKAAIAERIAGDVAAGRLPEDTDVGALATFYAGVLQGISTQARDGAGREELERVADLAMLAWPAGDGDRGGPGPDDAERPGRAD
;
A
#
# COMPACT_ATOMS: atom_id res chain seq x y z
N MET A 1 -1.62 31.14 -9.46
CA MET A 1 -1.10 30.51 -10.70
C MET A 1 -0.22 29.38 -10.22
N ASP A 2 -0.92 28.38 -9.70
CA ASP A 2 -0.40 27.42 -8.74
C ASP A 2 0.22 26.26 -9.48
N GLY A 3 1.44 25.94 -9.08
CA GLY A 3 2.19 24.80 -9.58
C GLY A 3 1.59 23.49 -9.07
N HIS A 4 1.67 22.47 -9.91
CA HIS A 4 1.50 21.10 -9.47
C HIS A 4 2.58 20.21 -10.10
N PRO A 5 3.65 19.88 -9.36
CA PRO A 5 4.67 18.93 -9.80
C PRO A 5 4.18 17.49 -9.61
N HIS A 6 3.72 16.85 -10.69
CA HIS A 6 3.37 15.43 -10.73
C HIS A 6 4.55 14.51 -11.11
N THR A 7 5.80 14.98 -10.99
CA THR A 7 6.96 14.22 -11.46
C THR A 7 8.09 14.29 -10.43
N ASP A 8 8.00 13.43 -9.42
CA ASP A 8 9.14 13.03 -8.61
C ASP A 8 9.63 11.65 -9.09
N PRO A 9 10.85 11.55 -9.65
CA PRO A 9 11.44 10.29 -10.11
C PRO A 9 12.02 9.42 -8.98
N SER A 10 11.89 9.81 -7.71
CA SER A 10 12.38 9.04 -6.55
C SER A 10 11.36 8.08 -5.93
N HIS A 11 10.13 8.04 -6.44
CA HIS A 11 9.09 7.12 -5.99
C HIS A 11 8.86 6.01 -7.03
N PRO A 12 9.01 4.72 -6.67
CA PRO A 12 8.82 3.64 -7.64
C PRO A 12 7.36 3.65 -8.14
N PRO A 13 7.13 3.64 -9.47
CA PRO A 13 5.80 3.69 -10.05
C PRO A 13 5.07 2.36 -9.79
N GLY A 14 4.32 2.31 -8.69
CA GLY A 14 3.54 1.13 -8.27
C GLY A 14 2.03 1.28 -8.49
N CYS A 15 1.58 2.22 -9.32
CA CYS A 15 0.16 2.46 -9.60
C CYS A 15 -0.42 1.49 -10.66
N LEU A 16 0.39 0.60 -11.24
CA LEU A 16 -0.02 -0.32 -12.31
C LEU A 16 -0.78 -1.57 -11.85
N VAL A 17 -0.66 -1.97 -10.58
CA VAL A 17 -1.32 -3.19 -10.07
C VAL A 17 -2.80 -2.93 -9.73
N ILE A 18 -3.12 -1.71 -9.28
CA ILE A 18 -4.46 -1.34 -8.81
C ILE A 18 -5.46 -1.21 -9.99
N SER A 19 -5.01 -0.79 -11.17
CA SER A 19 -5.90 -0.65 -12.34
C SER A 19 -6.42 -1.97 -12.90
N ALA A 20 -5.71 -3.10 -12.70
CA ALA A 20 -6.11 -4.37 -13.28
C ALA A 20 -7.27 -5.06 -12.54
N ALA A 21 -7.52 -4.74 -11.26
CA ALA A 21 -8.41 -5.52 -10.40
C ALA A 21 -9.92 -5.19 -10.53
N VAL A 22 -10.30 -4.14 -11.27
CA VAL A 22 -11.55 -3.39 -10.98
C VAL A 22 -12.70 -3.64 -11.97
N ASN A 23 -12.56 -4.50 -12.97
CA ASN A 23 -13.67 -4.74 -13.90
C ASN A 23 -14.66 -5.79 -13.35
N CYS A 24 -15.89 -5.40 -12.99
CA CYS A 24 -17.00 -6.30 -12.68
C CYS A 24 -18.36 -5.64 -13.01
N GLY A 25 -19.11 -6.29 -13.91
CA GLY A 25 -20.57 -6.25 -14.01
C GLY A 25 -21.13 -7.69 -13.90
N PRO A 26 -22.45 -7.89 -13.77
CA PRO A 26 -23.04 -9.21 -13.48
C PRO A 26 -22.99 -10.14 -14.70
N GLY A 27 -22.52 -11.39 -14.53
CA GLY A 27 -22.45 -12.38 -15.61
C GLY A 27 -22.50 -13.84 -15.15
N SER A 28 -22.60 -14.76 -16.12
CA SER A 28 -22.73 -16.23 -15.99
C SER A 28 -21.65 -16.89 -15.10
N ALA A 29 -21.78 -18.19 -14.78
CA ALA A 29 -20.80 -18.93 -13.97
C ALA A 29 -19.34 -18.76 -14.47
N ASP A 30 -19.15 -18.72 -15.80
CA ASP A 30 -17.85 -18.46 -16.43
C ASP A 30 -17.31 -17.05 -16.13
N VAL A 31 -18.20 -16.06 -16.06
CA VAL A 31 -17.85 -14.69 -15.63
C VAL A 31 -17.47 -14.71 -14.16
N GLN A 32 -18.22 -15.38 -13.28
CA GLN A 32 -17.87 -15.46 -11.85
C GLN A 32 -16.50 -16.09 -11.62
N GLU A 33 -16.17 -17.16 -12.35
CA GLU A 33 -14.86 -17.82 -12.25
C GLU A 33 -13.74 -16.92 -12.80
N SER A 34 -13.98 -16.24 -13.91
CA SER A 34 -13.04 -15.27 -14.49
C SER A 34 -12.77 -14.09 -13.54
N LEU A 35 -13.82 -13.58 -12.90
CA LEU A 35 -13.70 -12.52 -11.89
C LEU A 35 -12.98 -13.01 -10.64
N ARG A 36 -13.17 -14.27 -10.22
CA ARG A 36 -12.39 -14.88 -9.13
C ARG A 36 -10.91 -14.97 -9.50
N ARG A 37 -10.58 -15.43 -10.70
CA ARG A 37 -9.19 -15.47 -11.18
C ARG A 37 -8.54 -14.10 -11.18
N LEU A 38 -9.25 -13.06 -11.61
CA LEU A 38 -8.75 -11.70 -11.60
C LEU A 38 -8.47 -11.18 -10.18
N ARG A 39 -9.37 -11.44 -9.23
CA ARG A 39 -9.17 -11.08 -7.82
C ARG A 39 -7.96 -11.78 -7.21
N GLU A 40 -7.80 -13.07 -7.47
CA GLU A 40 -6.65 -13.85 -6.99
C GLU A 40 -5.34 -13.36 -7.62
N ALA A 41 -5.34 -13.00 -8.90
CA ALA A 41 -4.18 -12.41 -9.56
C ALA A 41 -3.80 -11.05 -8.96
N GLY A 42 -4.78 -10.19 -8.68
CA GLY A 42 -4.55 -8.91 -8.00
C GLY A 42 -3.93 -9.08 -6.61
N LYS A 43 -4.48 -10.01 -5.81
CA LYS A 43 -3.91 -10.35 -4.49
C LYS A 43 -2.48 -10.88 -4.59
N ALA A 44 -2.19 -11.75 -5.56
CA ALA A 44 -0.86 -12.28 -5.79
C ALA A 44 0.15 -11.17 -6.14
N ALA A 45 -0.24 -10.22 -6.99
CA ALA A 45 0.61 -9.08 -7.34
C ALA A 45 0.89 -8.16 -6.13
N ILE A 46 -0.10 -7.94 -5.26
CA ILE A 46 0.10 -7.22 -4.00
C ILE A 46 1.09 -7.98 -3.10
N ALA A 47 0.92 -9.28 -2.93
CA ALA A 47 1.80 -10.11 -2.11
C ALA A 47 3.24 -10.11 -2.63
N GLU A 48 3.44 -10.21 -3.94
CA GLU A 48 4.77 -10.13 -4.56
C GLU A 48 5.45 -8.79 -4.28
N ARG A 49 4.69 -7.68 -4.38
CA ARG A 49 5.21 -6.35 -4.07
C ARG A 49 5.64 -6.22 -2.60
N ILE A 50 4.80 -6.66 -1.67
CA ILE A 50 5.08 -6.63 -0.23
C ILE A 50 6.29 -7.51 0.09
N ALA A 51 6.37 -8.72 -0.46
CA ALA A 51 7.53 -9.60 -0.29
C ALA A 51 8.83 -8.95 -0.78
N GLY A 52 8.78 -8.26 -1.93
CA GLY A 52 9.92 -7.49 -2.44
C GLY A 52 10.30 -6.29 -1.56
N ASP A 53 9.34 -5.69 -0.85
CA ASP A 53 9.60 -4.62 0.12
C ASP A 53 10.21 -5.15 1.42
N VAL A 54 9.77 -6.31 1.91
CA VAL A 54 10.40 -7.04 3.03
C VAL A 54 11.83 -7.43 2.68
N ALA A 55 12.05 -8.06 1.52
CA ALA A 55 13.37 -8.47 1.07
C ALA A 55 14.35 -7.30 0.87
N ALA A 56 13.82 -6.10 0.62
CA ALA A 56 14.61 -4.88 0.49
C ALA A 56 14.76 -4.10 1.80
N GLY A 57 14.28 -4.63 2.93
CA GLY A 57 14.34 -3.99 4.25
C GLY A 57 13.49 -2.73 4.37
N ARG A 58 12.52 -2.51 3.48
CA ARG A 58 11.57 -1.39 3.57
C ARG A 58 10.42 -1.68 4.53
N LEU A 59 10.15 -2.95 4.79
CA LEU A 59 9.17 -3.44 5.76
C LEU A 59 9.86 -4.33 6.79
N PRO A 60 9.30 -4.44 8.00
CA PRO A 60 9.79 -5.38 9.01
C PRO A 60 9.86 -6.81 8.48
N GLU A 61 10.89 -7.55 8.88
CA GLU A 61 11.11 -8.94 8.45
C GLU A 61 10.01 -9.90 8.92
N ASP A 62 9.30 -9.55 10.00
CA ASP A 62 8.18 -10.31 10.57
C ASP A 62 6.82 -9.98 9.93
N THR A 63 6.81 -9.16 8.86
CA THR A 63 5.58 -8.83 8.13
C THR A 63 4.92 -10.10 7.56
N ASP A 64 3.68 -10.37 7.96
CA ASP A 64 2.85 -11.39 7.32
C ASP A 64 2.36 -10.89 5.96
N VAL A 65 3.14 -11.21 4.92
CA VAL A 65 2.86 -10.85 3.52
C VAL A 65 1.48 -11.31 3.07
N GLY A 66 1.07 -12.52 3.46
CA GLY A 66 -0.18 -13.13 3.01
C GLY A 66 -1.40 -12.44 3.64
N ALA A 67 -1.34 -12.17 4.94
CA ALA A 67 -2.38 -11.45 5.65
C ALA A 67 -2.50 -10.01 5.15
N LEU A 68 -1.37 -9.30 5.00
CA LEU A 68 -1.35 -7.91 4.55
C LEU A 68 -1.88 -7.77 3.11
N ALA A 69 -1.49 -8.66 2.21
CA ALA A 69 -2.01 -8.69 0.85
C ALA A 69 -3.52 -8.97 0.81
N THR A 70 -4.01 -9.90 1.63
CA THR A 70 -5.43 -10.21 1.72
C THR A 70 -6.23 -9.03 2.26
N PHE A 71 -5.72 -8.33 3.26
CA PHE A 71 -6.32 -7.11 3.82
C PHE A 71 -6.49 -6.04 2.73
N TYR A 72 -5.40 -5.66 2.04
CA TYR A 72 -5.48 -4.62 1.00
C TYR A 72 -6.33 -5.03 -0.20
N ALA A 73 -6.29 -6.31 -0.61
CA ALA A 73 -7.19 -6.80 -1.65
C ALA A 73 -8.66 -6.63 -1.24
N GLY A 74 -9.00 -6.88 0.03
CA GLY A 74 -10.34 -6.66 0.57
C GLY A 74 -10.74 -5.18 0.62
N VAL A 75 -9.84 -4.31 1.09
CA VAL A 75 -10.05 -2.85 1.12
C VAL A 75 -10.34 -2.31 -0.28
N LEU A 76 -9.52 -2.67 -1.27
CA LEU A 76 -9.70 -2.22 -2.65
C LEU A 76 -11.01 -2.71 -3.27
N GLN A 77 -11.41 -3.95 -2.96
CA GLN A 77 -12.71 -4.48 -3.38
C GLN A 77 -13.86 -3.70 -2.74
N GLY A 78 -13.77 -3.39 -1.44
CA GLY A 78 -14.77 -2.61 -0.72
C GLY A 78 -14.90 -1.18 -1.25
N ILE A 79 -13.78 -0.49 -1.49
CA ILE A 79 -13.76 0.85 -2.09
C ILE A 79 -14.40 0.84 -3.47
N SER A 80 -14.06 -0.17 -4.30
CA SER A 80 -14.63 -0.32 -5.63
C SER A 80 -16.14 -0.51 -5.62
N THR A 81 -16.67 -1.33 -4.71
CA THR A 81 -18.12 -1.56 -4.57
C THR A 81 -18.81 -0.28 -4.13
N GLN A 82 -18.32 0.40 -3.10
CA GLN A 82 -18.90 1.66 -2.61
C GLN A 82 -18.87 2.77 -3.67
N ALA A 83 -17.81 2.85 -4.49
CA ALA A 83 -17.75 3.77 -5.62
C ALA A 83 -18.86 3.50 -6.66
N ARG A 84 -19.15 2.22 -6.95
CA ARG A 84 -20.26 1.83 -7.85
C ARG A 84 -21.62 2.18 -7.26
N ASP A 85 -21.76 2.07 -5.94
CA ASP A 85 -22.98 2.39 -5.21
C ASP A 85 -23.19 3.92 -5.03
N GLY A 86 -22.22 4.74 -5.49
CA GLY A 86 -22.34 6.19 -5.53
C GLY A 86 -21.69 6.92 -4.35
N ALA A 87 -20.82 6.27 -3.58
CA ALA A 87 -20.07 6.91 -2.50
C ALA A 87 -19.22 8.08 -3.03
N GLY A 88 -19.13 9.14 -2.23
CA GLY A 88 -18.37 10.34 -2.58
C GLY A 88 -16.85 10.09 -2.54
N ARG A 89 -16.09 10.83 -3.36
CA ARG A 89 -14.63 10.72 -3.42
C ARG A 89 -13.97 10.88 -2.05
N GLU A 90 -14.33 11.93 -1.31
CA GLU A 90 -13.76 12.25 0.01
C GLU A 90 -14.02 11.12 1.03
N GLU A 91 -15.16 10.44 0.92
CA GLU A 91 -15.50 9.31 1.78
C GLU A 91 -14.61 8.10 1.47
N LEU A 92 -14.41 7.78 0.19
CA LEU A 92 -13.53 6.69 -0.23
C LEU A 92 -12.06 6.97 0.10
N GLU A 93 -11.63 8.22 0.02
CA GLU A 93 -10.29 8.65 0.43
C GLU A 93 -10.09 8.40 1.93
N ARG A 94 -11.06 8.73 2.79
CA ARG A 94 -10.99 8.41 4.23
C ARG A 94 -10.86 6.92 4.51
N VAL A 95 -11.51 6.05 3.72
CA VAL A 95 -11.35 4.59 3.85
C VAL A 95 -9.92 4.18 3.50
N ALA A 96 -9.34 4.76 2.45
CA ALA A 96 -7.95 4.50 2.09
C ALA A 96 -6.98 4.97 3.17
N ASP A 97 -7.19 6.17 3.72
CA ASP A 97 -6.37 6.71 4.82
C ASP A 97 -6.39 5.80 6.05
N LEU A 98 -7.58 5.32 6.43
CA LEU A 98 -7.73 4.36 7.53
C LEU A 98 -7.02 3.03 7.24
N ALA A 99 -7.03 2.56 6.00
CA ALA A 99 -6.33 1.34 5.60
C ALA A 99 -4.80 1.52 5.65
N MET A 100 -4.28 2.73 5.44
CA MET A 100 -2.84 3.01 5.57
C MET A 100 -2.34 2.97 7.01
N LEU A 101 -3.21 3.14 8.00
CA LEU A 101 -2.85 2.95 9.42
C LEU A 101 -2.48 1.49 9.75
N ALA A 102 -2.93 0.53 8.94
CA ALA A 102 -2.56 -0.87 9.06
C ALA A 102 -1.22 -1.19 8.36
N TRP A 103 -0.63 -0.24 7.63
CA TRP A 103 0.65 -0.45 6.97
C TRP A 103 1.76 -0.54 8.02
N PRO A 104 2.59 -1.60 8.00
CA PRO A 104 3.70 -1.72 8.95
C PRO A 104 4.69 -0.56 8.77
N ALA A 105 5.04 0.11 9.87
CA ALA A 105 6.13 1.07 9.86
C ALA A 105 7.44 0.30 9.69
N GLY A 106 8.25 0.65 8.69
CA GLY A 106 9.59 0.11 8.56
C GLY A 106 10.47 0.54 9.74
N ASP A 107 11.47 -0.27 10.10
CA ASP A 107 12.42 0.05 11.16
C ASP A 107 13.28 1.32 10.86
N GLY A 108 13.20 1.85 9.65
CA GLY A 108 13.94 3.04 9.20
C GLY A 108 13.50 4.39 9.77
N ASP A 109 12.36 4.46 10.49
CA ASP A 109 11.88 5.72 11.09
C ASP A 109 12.18 5.86 12.60
N ARG A 110 12.67 4.80 13.26
CA ARG A 110 13.10 4.86 14.69
C ARG A 110 14.61 5.09 14.88
N GLY A 111 15.35 5.36 13.79
CA GLY A 111 16.80 5.49 13.78
C GLY A 111 17.35 6.90 13.52
N GLY A 112 16.55 7.97 13.72
CA GLY A 112 17.10 9.33 13.71
C GLY A 112 17.96 9.56 14.96
N PRO A 113 19.19 10.10 14.86
CA PRO A 113 19.99 10.41 16.03
C PRO A 113 19.22 11.39 16.93
N GLY A 114 19.02 11.00 18.18
CA GLY A 114 18.44 11.87 19.20
C GLY A 114 19.32 13.12 19.37
N PRO A 115 18.75 14.29 19.70
CA PRO A 115 19.45 15.57 19.67
C PRO A 115 20.52 15.79 20.76
N ASP A 116 21.16 14.74 21.30
CA ASP A 116 22.03 14.85 22.50
C ASP A 116 23.45 14.28 22.36
N ASP A 117 23.90 13.90 21.15
CA ASP A 117 25.30 13.45 20.93
C ASP A 117 26.28 14.61 20.65
N ALA A 118 25.85 15.86 20.82
CA ALA A 118 26.63 17.05 20.50
C ALA A 118 27.16 17.80 21.73
N GLU A 119 27.62 17.12 22.79
CA GLU A 119 28.48 17.78 23.78
C GLU A 119 29.36 16.78 24.56
N ARG A 120 30.51 16.40 24.00
CA ARG A 120 31.63 15.88 24.80
C ARG A 120 32.93 16.55 24.38
N PRO A 121 33.32 17.69 24.98
CA PRO A 121 34.67 18.20 24.82
C PRO A 121 35.67 17.25 25.49
N GLY A 122 36.77 17.03 24.76
CA GLY A 122 37.78 16.03 25.02
C GLY A 122 38.50 16.23 26.35
N ARG A 123 38.77 15.09 26.99
CA ARG A 123 39.75 14.95 28.05
C ARG A 123 41.14 15.22 27.45
N ALA A 124 41.84 16.22 27.97
CA ALA A 124 43.28 16.38 27.80
C ALA A 124 43.93 16.37 29.20
N ASP A 125 45.05 15.65 29.29
CA ASP A 125 45.88 15.40 30.48
C ASP A 125 46.54 16.66 31.07
#